data_AF-A0A937RAH1-F1
#
_entry.id   AF-A0A937RAH1-F1
#
_cell.length_a   1.000
_cell.length_b   1.000
_cell.length_c   1.000
_cell.angle_alpha   90.00
_cell.angle_beta   90.00
_cell.angle_gamma   90.00
#
_symmetry.space_group_name_H-M   'P 1'
#
loop_
_entity.id
_entity.type
_entity.pdbx_description
1 polymer ?
#
loop_
_entity_poly.entity_id
_entity_poly.type
_entity_poly.pdbx_seq_one_letter_code
_entity_poly.pdbx_strand_id
1 'polypeptide(L)'
;MNELEPDRAQGEKKEVYYGWFVVAGVFFMVAVSCGSFYSFGVFFVPIMEEFGWARAVISGVLFVSGITYAVAVPLVGSIADRFGYKWISIITAGLMGLGFMLGSRVQAVWQMYLFIGFLQGIGACAAIPLPLSLITNWFVR
;
A
#
# COMPACT_ATOMS: atom_id res chain seq x y z
N MET A 1 23.80 -39.30 -44.21
CA MET A 1 24.45 -37.98 -44.24
C MET A 1 23.35 -36.97 -43.95
N ASN A 2 22.96 -36.74 -42.69
CA ASN A 2 23.74 -36.12 -41.62
C ASN A 2 24.43 -34.84 -42.08
N GLU A 3 23.69 -33.73 -42.07
CA GLU A 3 24.24 -32.41 -41.80
C GLU A 3 23.36 -31.76 -40.74
N LEU A 4 23.79 -31.97 -39.50
CA LEU A 4 23.32 -31.30 -38.29
C LEU A 4 23.99 -29.92 -38.20
N GLU A 5 23.17 -28.92 -37.90
CA GLU A 5 23.46 -27.68 -37.13
C GLU A 5 24.29 -26.54 -37.79
N PRO A 6 23.96 -25.26 -37.48
CA PRO A 6 24.04 -24.74 -36.11
C PRO A 6 22.83 -23.96 -35.61
N ASP A 7 22.49 -24.25 -34.36
CA ASP A 7 22.41 -23.27 -33.28
C ASP A 7 21.69 -21.95 -33.59
N ARG A 8 20.37 -21.97 -33.46
CA ARG A 8 19.63 -20.78 -33.03
C ARG A 8 19.31 -20.92 -31.56
N ALA A 9 20.34 -20.88 -30.71
CA ALA A 9 20.24 -20.22 -29.43
C ALA A 9 19.82 -18.75 -29.67
N GLN A 10 18.54 -18.55 -29.96
CA GLN A 10 17.87 -17.30 -29.64
C GLN A 10 18.01 -17.20 -28.14
N GLY A 11 19.05 -16.49 -27.70
CA GLY A 11 19.19 -16.09 -26.31
C GLY A 11 17.86 -15.47 -25.94
N GLU A 12 17.08 -16.21 -25.15
CA GLU A 12 15.98 -15.67 -24.39
C GLU A 12 16.58 -14.50 -23.65
N LYS A 13 16.40 -13.30 -24.20
CA LYS A 13 16.53 -12.09 -23.41
C LYS A 13 15.50 -12.33 -22.32
N LYS A 14 15.97 -12.76 -21.15
CA LYS A 14 15.25 -12.60 -19.89
C LYS A 14 15.13 -11.10 -19.71
N GLU A 15 14.24 -10.49 -20.50
CA GLU A 15 13.77 -9.15 -20.26
C GLU A 15 13.19 -9.25 -18.87
N VAL A 16 13.93 -8.69 -17.91
CA VAL A 16 13.52 -8.64 -16.52
C VAL A 16 12.15 -7.97 -16.55
N TYR A 17 11.12 -8.78 -16.43
CA TYR A 17 9.78 -8.39 -16.83
C TYR A 17 9.39 -7.22 -15.94
N TYR A 18 9.04 -6.08 -16.53
CA TYR A 18 8.70 -4.86 -15.79
C TYR A 18 7.64 -5.11 -14.70
N GLY A 19 6.81 -6.16 -14.88
CA GLY A 19 5.87 -6.64 -13.88
C GLY A 19 6.49 -7.02 -12.54
N TRP A 20 7.74 -7.53 -12.49
CA TRP A 20 8.39 -7.90 -11.23
C TRP A 20 8.69 -6.69 -10.33
N PHE A 21 9.07 -5.56 -10.92
CA PHE A 21 9.26 -4.31 -10.17
C PHE A 21 7.93 -3.78 -9.63
N VAL A 22 6.84 -3.91 -10.39
CA VAL A 22 5.50 -3.52 -9.92
C VAL A 22 5.05 -4.43 -8.78
N VAL A 23 5.24 -5.75 -8.91
CA VAL A 23 4.93 -6.72 -7.84
C VAL A 23 5.74 -6.43 -6.59
N ALA A 24 7.04 -6.17 -6.71
CA ALA A 24 7.88 -5.79 -5.58
C ALA A 24 7.40 -4.49 -4.92
N GLY A 25 7.04 -3.47 -5.71
CA GLY A 25 6.49 -2.21 -5.20
C GLY A 25 5.17 -2.40 -4.45
N VAL A 26 4.25 -3.18 -5.00
CA VAL A 26 2.97 -3.52 -4.35
C VAL A 26 3.20 -4.33 -3.09
N PHE A 27 4.10 -5.32 -3.12
CA PHE A 27 4.46 -6.11 -1.95
C PHE A 27 5.01 -5.22 -0.83
N PHE A 28 5.93 -4.30 -1.14
CA PHE A 28 6.44 -3.33 -0.17
C PHE A 28 5.34 -2.42 0.37
N MET A 29 4.45 -1.92 -0.49
CA MET A 29 3.35 -1.06 -0.08
C MET A 29 2.39 -1.79 0.88
N VAL A 30 2.03 -3.04 0.59
CA VAL A 30 1.20 -3.88 1.47
C VAL A 30 1.94 -4.20 2.76
N ALA A 31 3.22 -4.58 2.68
CA ALA A 31 4.05 -4.93 3.83
C ALA A 31 4.18 -3.74 4.80
N VAL A 32 4.43 -2.54 4.29
CA VAL A 32 4.49 -1.31 5.11
C VAL A 32 3.12 -0.97 5.68
N SER A 33 2.04 -1.10 4.90
CA SER A 33 0.68 -0.82 5.39
C SER A 33 0.30 -1.75 6.54
N CYS A 34 0.42 -3.07 6.35
CA CYS A 34 0.12 -4.06 7.37
C CYS A 34 1.08 -3.94 8.57
N GLY A 35 2.39 -3.85 8.31
CA GLY A 35 3.41 -3.75 9.35
C GLY A 35 3.20 -2.54 10.25
N SER A 36 2.76 -1.42 9.68
CA SER A 36 2.48 -0.22 10.45
C SER A 36 1.20 -0.31 11.24
N PHE A 37 0.15 -0.92 10.68
CA PHE A 37 -1.09 -1.19 11.40
C PHE A 37 -0.84 -2.08 12.64
N TYR A 38 -0.05 -3.14 12.49
CA TYR A 38 0.35 -3.99 13.61
C TYR A 38 1.27 -3.29 14.61
N SER A 39 2.26 -2.54 14.11
CA SER A 39 3.17 -1.76 14.97
C SER A 39 2.40 -0.75 15.81
N PHE A 40 1.39 -0.11 15.25
CA PHE A 40 0.55 0.83 15.98
C PHE A 40 -0.17 0.20 17.17
N GLY A 41 -0.59 -1.07 17.04
CA GLY A 41 -1.15 -1.85 18.14
C GLY A 41 -0.14 -2.12 19.27
N VAL A 42 1.15 -2.28 18.95
CA VAL A 42 2.24 -2.47 19.93
C VAL A 42 2.60 -1.14 20.61
N PHE A 43 2.72 -0.06 19.83
CA PHE A 43 2.99 1.29 20.35
C PHE A 43 1.79 1.90 21.11
N PHE A 44 0.63 1.24 21.10
CA PHE A 44 -0.56 1.68 21.80
C PHE A 44 -0.33 1.86 23.30
N VAL A 45 0.35 0.90 23.96
CA VAL A 45 0.65 0.93 25.40
C VAL A 45 1.59 2.10 25.78
N PRO A 46 2.78 2.25 25.18
CA PRO A 46 3.68 3.35 25.54
C PRO A 46 3.10 4.73 25.23
N ILE A 47 2.32 4.90 24.13
CA ILE A 47 1.66 6.19 23.84
C ILE A 47 0.66 6.59 24.94
N MET A 48 -0.06 5.62 25.52
CA MET A 48 -0.95 5.90 26.64
C MET A 48 -0.19 6.30 27.90
N GLU A 49 0.94 5.65 28.18
CA GLU A 49 1.75 5.94 29.36
C GLU A 49 2.45 7.30 29.26
N GLU A 50 2.93 7.67 28.07
CA GLU A 50 3.66 8.92 27.84
C GLU A 50 2.73 10.15 27.74
N PHE A 51 1.57 10.02 27.09
CA PHE A 51 0.63 11.12 26.92
C PHE A 51 -0.55 11.12 27.89
N GLY A 52 -0.74 10.04 28.66
CA GLY A 52 -1.86 9.89 29.61
C GLY A 52 -3.24 9.77 28.95
N TRP A 53 -3.31 9.48 27.64
CA TRP A 53 -4.57 9.44 26.90
C TRP A 53 -5.36 8.16 27.15
N ALA A 54 -6.69 8.28 27.21
CA ALA A 54 -7.57 7.14 27.40
C ALA A 54 -7.52 6.18 26.19
N ARG A 55 -7.57 4.87 26.48
CA ARG A 55 -7.64 3.77 25.48
C ARG A 55 -8.66 4.06 24.38
N ALA A 56 -9.83 4.57 24.76
CA ALA A 56 -10.93 4.88 23.85
C ALA A 56 -10.55 5.89 22.75
N VAL A 57 -9.70 6.87 23.07
CA VAL A 57 -9.27 7.90 22.13
C VAL A 57 -8.33 7.31 21.07
N ILE A 58 -7.36 6.52 21.49
CA ILE A 58 -6.39 5.92 20.56
C ILE A 58 -7.07 4.84 19.70
N SER A 59 -7.99 4.04 20.26
CA SER A 59 -8.79 3.11 19.47
C SER A 59 -9.70 3.82 18.45
N GLY A 60 -10.12 5.05 18.77
CA GLY A 60 -10.88 5.89 17.85
C GLY A 60 -10.09 6.26 16.60
N VAL A 61 -8.75 6.39 16.68
CA VAL A 61 -7.88 6.63 15.51
C VAL A 61 -7.95 5.45 14.54
N LEU A 62 -7.85 4.22 15.05
CA LEU A 62 -7.98 3.00 14.25
C LEU A 62 -9.37 2.87 13.64
N PHE A 63 -10.40 3.24 14.39
CA PHE A 63 -11.78 3.25 13.90
C PHE A 63 -11.97 4.24 12.73
N VAL A 64 -11.46 5.46 12.87
CA VAL A 64 -11.47 6.47 11.80
C VAL A 64 -10.66 5.99 10.59
N SER A 65 -9.49 5.38 10.80
CA SER A 65 -8.69 4.80 9.73
C SER A 65 -9.46 3.72 8.97
N GLY A 66 -10.15 2.83 9.68
CA GLY A 66 -11.02 1.81 9.10
C GLY A 66 -12.18 2.40 8.29
N ILE A 67 -12.86 3.43 8.79
CA ILE A 67 -13.94 4.12 8.05
C ILE A 67 -13.39 4.82 6.81
N THR A 68 -12.30 5.59 6.95
CA THR A 68 -11.69 6.28 5.83
C THR A 68 -11.24 5.29 4.77
N TYR A 69 -10.63 4.17 5.17
CA TYR A 69 -10.27 3.09 4.28
C TYR A 69 -11.50 2.49 3.57
N ALA A 70 -12.56 2.14 4.31
CA ALA A 70 -13.78 1.57 3.76
C ALA A 70 -14.46 2.48 2.74
N VAL A 71 -14.42 3.81 2.94
CA VAL A 71 -14.96 4.80 2.00
C VAL A 71 -14.00 5.05 0.84
N ALA A 72 -12.70 5.11 1.10
CA ALA A 72 -11.68 5.38 0.08
C ALA A 72 -11.55 4.25 -0.94
N VAL A 73 -11.68 2.99 -0.52
CA VAL A 73 -11.57 1.83 -1.43
C VAL A 73 -12.51 1.90 -2.64
N PRO A 74 -13.85 2.05 -2.51
CA PRO A 74 -14.74 2.15 -3.66
C PRO A 74 -14.55 3.43 -4.47
N LEU A 75 -14.26 4.56 -3.80
CA LEU A 75 -14.00 5.84 -4.45
C LEU A 75 -12.77 5.78 -5.35
N VAL A 76 -11.64 5.34 -4.78
CA VAL A 76 -10.37 5.23 -5.49
C VAL A 76 -10.40 4.09 -6.50
N GLY A 77 -11.10 2.99 -6.22
CA GLY A 77 -11.35 1.93 -7.20
C GLY A 77 -12.07 2.44 -8.44
N SER A 78 -13.18 3.18 -8.27
CA SER A 78 -13.92 3.75 -9.39
C SER A 78 -13.10 4.77 -10.20
N ILE A 79 -12.28 5.58 -9.52
CA ILE A 79 -11.37 6.52 -10.18
C ILE A 79 -10.24 5.76 -10.90
N ALA A 80 -9.73 4.67 -10.32
CA ALA A 80 -8.69 3.84 -10.91
C ALA A 80 -9.14 3.15 -12.20
N ASP A 81 -10.40 2.72 -12.26
CA ASP A 81 -10.99 2.14 -13.47
C ASP A 81 -11.07 3.15 -14.63
N ARG A 82 -11.20 4.45 -14.34
CA ARG A 82 -11.25 5.51 -15.37
C ARG A 82 -9.88 6.08 -15.77
N PHE A 83 -8.98 6.29 -14.80
CA PHE A 83 -7.69 6.96 -15.03
C PHE A 83 -6.50 6.00 -15.19
N GLY A 84 -6.74 4.71 -14.99
CA GLY A 84 -5.74 3.66 -15.09
C GLY A 84 -4.98 3.45 -13.78
N TYR A 85 -4.93 2.20 -13.35
CA TYR A 85 -4.32 1.74 -12.09
C TYR A 85 -2.88 2.22 -11.85
N LYS A 86 -2.09 2.44 -12.91
CA LYS A 86 -0.69 2.90 -12.81
C LYS A 86 -0.56 4.26 -12.11
N TRP A 87 -1.38 5.24 -12.47
CA TRP A 87 -1.28 6.59 -11.91
C TRP A 87 -1.79 6.65 -10.47
N ILE A 88 -2.90 5.94 -10.19
CA ILE A 88 -3.46 5.84 -8.84
C ILE A 88 -2.43 5.20 -7.88
N SER A 89 -1.70 4.18 -8.33
CA SER A 89 -0.65 3.53 -7.51
C SER A 89 0.41 4.52 -7.05
N ILE A 90 0.90 5.36 -7.97
CA ILE A 90 1.97 6.33 -7.66
C ILE A 90 1.44 7.39 -6.69
N ILE A 91 0.22 7.88 -6.92
CA ILE A 91 -0.41 8.90 -6.06
C ILE A 91 -0.60 8.36 -4.64
N THR A 92 -1.17 7.16 -4.50
CA THR A 92 -1.46 6.56 -3.19
C THR A 92 -0.20 6.13 -2.46
N ALA A 93 0.81 5.59 -3.16
CA ALA A 93 2.13 5.31 -2.59
C ALA A 93 2.82 6.59 -2.09
N GLY A 94 2.74 7.68 -2.87
CA GLY A 94 3.25 9.00 -2.46
C GLY A 94 2.51 9.56 -1.25
N LEU A 95 1.18 9.46 -1.25
CA LEU A 95 0.33 9.88 -0.13
C LEU A 95 0.64 9.09 1.15
N MET A 96 0.86 7.79 1.00
CA MET A 96 1.23 6.89 2.09
C MET A 96 2.60 7.26 2.65
N GLY A 97 3.61 7.45 1.79
CA GLY A 97 4.94 7.90 2.21
C GLY A 97 4.91 9.23 2.96
N LEU A 98 4.13 10.20 2.46
CA LEU A 98 3.89 11.47 3.14
C LEU A 98 3.20 11.26 4.50
N GLY A 99 2.18 10.41 4.55
CA GLY A 99 1.48 10.06 5.78
C GLY A 99 2.40 9.47 6.85
N PHE A 100 3.36 8.62 6.47
CA PHE A 100 4.39 8.12 7.38
C PHE A 100 5.35 9.21 7.84
N MET A 101 5.83 10.04 6.93
CA MET A 101 6.80 11.09 7.22
C MET A 101 6.21 12.14 8.19
N LEU A 102 4.93 12.48 8.01
CA LEU A 102 4.16 13.34 8.89
C LEU A 102 3.78 12.62 10.20
N GLY A 103 3.43 11.33 10.12
CA GLY A 103 3.12 10.47 11.26
C GLY A 103 4.30 10.34 12.25
N SER A 104 5.54 10.33 11.74
CA SER A 104 6.75 10.29 12.57
C SER A 104 6.93 11.54 13.45
N ARG A 105 6.23 12.65 13.17
CA ARG A 105 6.29 13.89 13.95
C ARG A 105 5.03 14.19 14.74
N VAL A 106 4.20 13.18 14.98
CA VAL A 106 3.01 13.31 15.82
C VAL A 106 3.41 13.67 17.25
N GLN A 107 2.88 14.78 17.75
CA GLN A 107 2.99 15.21 19.14
C GLN A 107 1.63 15.42 19.82
N ALA A 108 0.52 15.25 19.09
CA ALA A 108 -0.83 15.47 19.58
C ALA A 108 -1.84 14.48 18.98
N VAL A 109 -2.89 14.15 19.74
CA VAL A 109 -3.97 13.21 19.34
C VAL A 109 -4.56 13.56 17.97
N TRP A 110 -4.88 14.84 17.74
CA TRP A 110 -5.52 15.27 16.51
C TRP A 110 -4.64 15.04 15.27
N GLN A 111 -3.31 15.06 15.44
CA GLN A 111 -2.36 14.73 14.38
C GLN A 111 -2.39 13.23 14.06
N MET A 112 -2.57 12.35 15.05
CA MET A 112 -2.79 10.91 14.80
C MET A 112 -4.05 10.69 13.97
N TYR A 113 -5.15 11.37 14.30
CA TYR A 113 -6.40 11.24 13.54
C TYR A 113 -6.23 11.69 12.07
N LEU A 114 -5.54 12.80 11.81
CA LEU A 114 -5.32 13.28 10.45
C LEU A 114 -4.31 12.43 9.68
N PHE A 115 -3.14 12.13 10.26
CA PHE A 115 -2.06 11.47 9.53
C PHE A 115 -2.25 9.95 9.44
N ILE A 116 -2.70 9.33 10.53
CA ILE A 116 -2.80 7.86 10.64
C ILE A 116 -4.24 7.40 10.41
N GLY A 117 -5.23 8.18 10.84
CA GLY A 117 -6.62 7.95 10.47
C GLY A 117 -6.83 8.21 8.98
N PHE A 118 -6.69 9.47 8.58
CA PHE A 118 -7.14 9.89 7.25
C PHE A 118 -6.12 9.60 6.14
N LEU A 119 -4.89 10.09 6.28
CA LEU A 119 -3.85 9.99 5.26
C LEU A 119 -3.38 8.54 5.03
N GLN A 120 -3.12 7.78 6.09
CA GLN A 120 -2.78 6.36 5.96
C GLN A 120 -3.96 5.53 5.45
N GLY A 121 -5.19 5.82 5.87
CA GLY A 121 -6.40 5.14 5.37
C GLY A 121 -6.61 5.32 3.86
N ILE A 122 -6.38 6.54 3.35
CA ILE A 122 -6.40 6.81 1.90
C ILE A 122 -5.18 6.21 1.21
N GLY A 123 -3.99 6.30 1.80
CA GLY A 123 -2.77 5.71 1.22
C GLY A 123 -2.88 4.19 1.04
N ALA A 124 -3.51 3.50 2.00
CA ALA A 124 -3.69 2.05 1.98
C ALA A 124 -4.76 1.56 0.99
N CYS A 125 -5.67 2.43 0.51
CA CYS A 125 -6.81 1.98 -0.32
C CYS A 125 -6.41 1.32 -1.65
N ALA A 126 -5.24 1.65 -2.20
CA ALA A 126 -4.73 1.01 -3.41
C ALA A 126 -3.98 -0.31 -3.14
N ALA A 127 -3.71 -0.66 -1.88
CA ALA A 127 -2.91 -1.84 -1.53
C ALA A 127 -3.60 -3.16 -1.95
N ILE A 128 -4.93 -3.23 -1.91
CA ILE A 128 -5.72 -4.43 -2.26
C ILE A 128 -6.04 -4.57 -3.76
N PRO A 129 -6.50 -3.53 -4.47
CA PRO A 129 -6.90 -3.71 -5.86
C PRO A 129 -5.71 -3.87 -6.83
N LEU A 130 -4.52 -3.36 -6.50
CA LEU A 130 -3.32 -3.52 -7.34
C LEU A 130 -2.86 -4.96 -7.55
N PRO A 131 -2.70 -5.80 -6.52
CA PRO A 131 -2.36 -7.20 -6.71
C PRO A 131 -3.49 -7.96 -7.43
N LEU A 132 -4.75 -7.61 -7.20
CA LEU A 132 -5.88 -8.21 -7.93
C LEU A 132 -5.79 -7.93 -9.43
N SER A 133 -5.62 -6.68 -9.84
CA SER A 133 -5.48 -6.32 -11.26
C SER A 133 -4.25 -6.95 -11.91
N LEU A 134 -3.15 -7.12 -11.17
CA LEU A 134 -1.96 -7.86 -11.63
C LEU A 134 -2.30 -9.33 -11.89
N ILE A 135 -3.00 -9.98 -10.97
CA ILE A 135 -3.42 -11.38 -11.13
C ILE A 135 -4.40 -11.51 -12.30
N THR A 136 -5.42 -10.64 -12.42
CA THR A 136 -6.44 -10.78 -13.46
C THR A 136 -5.91 -10.49 -14.87
N ASN A 137 -5.02 -9.51 -15.04
CA ASN A 137 -4.48 -9.18 -16.37
C ASN A 137 -3.35 -10.09 -16.84
N TRP A 138 -2.66 -10.81 -15.95
CA TRP A 138 -1.48 -11.59 -16.32
C TRP A 138 -1.62 -13.10 -16.15
N PHE A 139 -2.47 -13.58 -15.24
CA PHE A 139 -2.68 -15.02 -15.03
C PHE A 139 -3.83 -15.60 -15.85
N VAL A 140 -4.64 -14.78 -16.52
CA VAL A 140 -5.57 -15.25 -17.56
C VAL A 140 -4.82 -15.23 -18.89
N ARG A 141 -4.05 -16.29 -19.13
CA ARG A 141 -3.60 -16.70 -20.47
C ARG A 141 -4.29 -18.01 -20.81
#